data_AF-L7ERT7-F1
#
_entry.id   AF-L7ERT7-F1
#
_cell.length_a   1.000
_cell.length_b   1.000
_cell.length_c   1.000
_cell.angle_alpha   90.00
_cell.angle_beta   90.00
_cell.angle_gamma   90.00
#
_symmetry.space_group_name_H-M   'P 1'
#
loop_
_entity.id
_entity.type
_entity.pdbx_description
1 polymer ?
#
loop_
_entity_poly.entity_id
_entity_poly.type
_entity_poly.pdbx_seq_one_letter_code
_entity_poly.pdbx_strand_id
1 'polypeptide(L)' 'MAAGRRGRGGMTEQAAVITGIRPGLSARGLDYGQNTIADWLCACGHHERATGRPRVEQLLARVRVGHCPHAQGAAT' A
#
# COMPACT_ATOMS: atom_id res chain seq x y z
N MET A 1 8.35 -15.27 45.32
CA MET A 1 7.93 -16.00 44.11
C MET A 1 7.29 -14.98 43.16
N ALA A 2 7.78 -14.90 41.92
CA ALA A 2 7.23 -14.11 40.80
C ALA A 2 5.79 -14.59 40.46
N ALA A 3 4.92 -13.94 39.70
CA ALA A 3 5.00 -13.03 38.55
C ALA A 3 3.63 -12.31 38.47
N GLY A 4 3.37 -11.20 37.77
CA GLY A 4 3.89 -10.68 36.52
C GLY A 4 2.75 -9.83 35.95
N ARG A 5 2.95 -8.50 35.85
CA ARG A 5 1.97 -7.56 35.29
C ARG A 5 1.81 -7.85 33.80
N ARG A 6 0.60 -8.13 33.31
CA ARG A 6 0.33 -8.16 31.87
C ARG A 6 -0.22 -6.80 31.44
N GLY A 7 0.64 -5.98 30.85
CA GLY A 7 0.24 -4.76 30.16
C GLY A 7 -0.48 -5.12 28.86
N ARG A 8 -1.71 -4.61 28.70
CA ARG A 8 -2.39 -4.56 27.40
C ARG A 8 -1.70 -3.46 26.59
N GLY A 9 -0.81 -3.83 25.68
CA GLY A 9 -0.27 -2.92 24.67
C GLY A 9 -1.40 -2.50 23.75
N GLY A 10 -1.80 -1.23 23.80
CA GLY A 10 -2.69 -0.66 22.81
C GLY A 10 -1.99 -0.68 21.46
N MET A 11 -2.58 -1.38 20.49
CA MET A 11 -2.22 -1.21 19.09
C MET A 11 -2.77 0.14 18.65
N THR A 12 -2.03 1.21 18.94
CA THR A 12 -2.26 2.46 18.22
C THR A 12 -1.86 2.18 16.78
N GLU A 13 -2.82 2.27 15.88
CA GLU A 13 -2.58 2.31 14.44
C GLU A 13 -1.75 3.57 14.18
N GLN A 14 -0.44 3.44 14.33
CA GLN A 14 0.51 4.48 13.98
C GLN A 14 0.41 4.59 12.47
N ALA A 15 -0.29 5.62 12.01
CA ALA A 15 -0.18 6.11 10.65
C ALA A 15 1.30 6.45 10.44
N ALA A 16 2.05 5.46 9.95
CA ALA A 16 3.44 5.62 9.63
C ALA A 16 3.48 6.61 8.47
N VAL A 17 3.79 7.87 8.78
CA VAL A 17 4.18 8.84 7.78
C VAL A 17 5.58 8.45 7.37
N ILE A 18 5.67 7.52 6.41
CA ILE A 18 6.96 7.00 5.94
C ILE A 18 7.49 8.02 4.92
N THR A 19 8.20 9.02 5.41
CA THR A 19 8.97 9.92 4.56
C THR A 19 10.16 9.10 4.03
N GLY A 20 10.11 8.71 2.75
CA GLY A 20 11.19 7.95 2.10
C GLY A 20 10.79 6.65 1.40
N ILE A 21 9.52 6.24 1.37
CA ILE A 21 9.12 5.14 0.46
C ILE A 21 9.28 5.65 -0.97
N ARG A 22 10.13 4.97 -1.75
CA ARG A 22 10.28 5.26 -3.17
C ARG A 22 8.95 4.97 -3.89
N PRO A 23 8.45 5.90 -4.72
CA PRO A 23 7.32 5.63 -5.59
C PRO A 23 7.58 4.35 -6.37
N GLY A 24 6.59 3.47 -6.41
CA GLY A 24 6.84 2.11 -6.83
C GLY A 24 5.61 1.24 -6.77
N LEU A 25 5.74 0.07 -7.39
CA LEU A 25 4.70 -0.93 -7.52
C LEU A 25 5.23 -2.22 -6.91
N SER A 26 4.51 -2.76 -5.95
CA SER A 26 4.81 -4.03 -5.29
C SER A 26 3.65 -4.98 -5.49
N ALA A 27 3.84 -6.03 -6.28
CA ALA A 27 2.85 -7.09 -6.47
C ALA A 27 3.31 -8.39 -5.77
N ARG A 28 2.37 -9.10 -5.15
CA ARG A 28 2.58 -10.35 -4.42
C ARG A 28 1.45 -11.33 -4.74
N GLY A 29 1.72 -12.63 -4.63
CA GLY A 29 0.72 -13.67 -4.89
C GLY A 29 0.28 -13.73 -6.35
N LEU A 30 1.24 -13.59 -7.28
CA LEU A 30 1.00 -13.74 -8.73
C LEU A 30 0.86 -15.22 -9.14
N ASP A 31 1.19 -16.15 -8.24
CA ASP A 31 1.05 -17.59 -8.42
C ASP A 31 -0.41 -18.06 -8.39
N TYR A 32 -0.66 -19.20 -9.03
CA TYR A 32 -2.00 -19.79 -9.15
C TYR A 32 -2.56 -20.17 -7.78
N GLY A 33 -3.80 -19.75 -7.48
CA GLY A 33 -4.49 -20.05 -6.23
C GLY A 33 -4.15 -19.13 -5.04
N GLN A 34 -3.27 -18.13 -5.23
CA GLN A 34 -2.99 -17.12 -4.22
C GLN A 34 -3.85 -15.88 -4.41
N ASN A 35 -4.16 -15.20 -3.30
CA ASN A 35 -4.85 -13.92 -3.35
C ASN A 35 -3.86 -12.85 -3.82
N THR A 36 -3.90 -12.52 -5.11
CA THR A 36 -3.00 -11.53 -5.71
C THR A 36 -3.23 -10.16 -5.09
N ILE A 37 -2.18 -9.51 -4.62
CA ILE A 37 -2.24 -8.18 -4.02
C ILE A 37 -1.19 -7.31 -4.71
N ALA A 38 -1.57 -6.11 -5.10
CA ALA A 38 -0.65 -5.08 -5.57
C ALA A 38 -0.84 -3.79 -4.78
N ASP A 39 0.27 -3.28 -4.27
CA ASP A 39 0.38 -1.99 -3.62
C ASP A 39 1.12 -1.04 -4.57
N TRP A 40 0.51 0.09 -4.90
CA TRP A 40 1.13 1.14 -5.69
C TRP A 40 1.22 2.43 -4.88
N LEU A 41 2.42 2.97 -4.78
CA LEU A 41 2.66 4.31 -4.23
C LEU A 41 3.03 5.25 -5.37
N CYS A 42 2.16 6.22 -5.63
CA CYS A 42 2.39 7.25 -6.62
C CYS A 42 3.41 8.29 -6.14
N ALA A 43 4.09 8.95 -7.07
CA ALA A 43 5.02 10.04 -6.76
C ALA A 43 4.34 11.25 -6.07
N CYS A 44 3.02 11.42 -6.23
CA CYS A 44 2.26 12.45 -5.52
C CYS A 44 1.91 12.08 -4.07
N GLY A 45 2.26 10.87 -3.60
CA GLY A 45 1.93 10.38 -2.26
C GLY A 45 0.61 9.61 -2.16
N HIS A 46 -0.16 9.48 -3.26
CA HIS A 46 -1.35 8.63 -3.26
C HIS A 46 -0.97 7.15 -3.24
N HIS A 47 -1.50 6.41 -2.26
CA HIS A 47 -1.37 4.95 -2.16
C HIS A 47 -2.65 4.30 -2.67
N GLU A 48 -2.50 3.30 -3.53
CA GLU A 48 -3.59 2.47 -4.00
C GLU A 48 -3.25 1.00 -3.81
N ARG A 49 -4.21 0.25 -3.27
CA ARG A 49 -4.10 -1.20 -3.08
C ARG A 49 -5.15 -1.91 -3.91
N ALA A 50 -4.72 -2.84 -4.75
CA ALA A 50 -5.59 -3.76 -5.46
C ALA A 50 -5.43 -5.17 -4.89
N THR A 51 -6.55 -5.87 -4.72
CA THR A 51 -6.59 -7.27 -4.29
C THR A 51 -7.47 -8.07 -5.23
N GLY A 52 -7.04 -9.29 -5.56
CA GLY A 52 -7.64 -10.14 -6.57
C GLY A 52 -7.05 -9.87 -7.96
N ARG A 53 -6.82 -10.95 -8.70
CA ARG A 53 -6.18 -10.93 -10.02
C ARG A 53 -6.73 -9.87 -11.00
N PRO A 54 -8.06 -9.74 -11.24
CA PRO A 54 -8.55 -8.76 -12.21
C PRO A 54 -8.31 -7.31 -11.79
N ARG A 55 -8.35 -7.01 -10.48
CA ARG A 55 -8.08 -5.66 -9.97
C ARG A 55 -6.59 -5.34 -10.01
N VAL A 56 -5.75 -6.33 -9.70
CA VAL A 56 -4.29 -6.20 -9.81
C VAL A 56 -3.89 -5.98 -11.26
N GLU A 57 -4.41 -6.76 -12.21
CA GLU A 57 -4.14 -6.58 -13.64
C GLU A 57 -4.58 -5.19 -14.14
N GLN A 58 -5.77 -4.71 -13.75
CA GLN A 58 -6.20 -3.35 -14.06
C GLN A 58 -5.30 -2.27 -13.45
N LEU A 59 -4.85 -2.47 -12.21
CA LEU A 59 -3.91 -1.57 -11.55
C LEU A 59 -2.59 -1.53 -12.34
N LEU A 60 -2.01 -2.69 -12.63
CA LEU A 60 -0.75 -2.83 -13.39
C LEU A 60 -0.84 -2.23 -14.80
N ALA A 61 -2.00 -2.35 -15.46
CA ALA A 61 -2.20 -1.82 -16.81
C ALA A 61 -2.23 -0.29 -16.87
N ARG A 62 -2.71 0.37 -15.81
CA ARG A 62 -2.87 1.84 -15.78
C ARG A 62 -1.74 2.59 -15.09
N VAL A 63 -1.09 1.98 -14.09
CA VAL A 63 -0.07 2.66 -13.29
C VAL A 63 1.29 2.58 -13.98
N ARG A 64 2.03 3.70 -13.97
CA ARG A 64 3.42 3.76 -14.43
C ARG A 64 4.27 4.37 -13.34
N VAL A 65 5.36 3.69 -12.97
CA VAL A 65 6.30 4.19 -11.97
C VAL A 65 6.90 5.51 -12.48
N GLY A 66 6.86 6.55 -11.65
CA GLY A 66 7.33 7.90 -12.01
C GLY A 66 6.32 8.76 -12.78
N HIS A 67 5.18 8.22 -13.22
CA HIS A 67 4.10 9.01 -13.82
C HIS A 67 2.90 9.07 -12.87
N CYS A 68 2.43 10.27 -12.58
CA CYS A 68 1.27 10.50 -11.71
C CYS A 68 0.00 10.69 -12.56
N PRO A 69 -0.90 9.68 -12.64
CA PRO A 69 -2.21 9.84 -13.28
C PRO A 69 -3.21 10.65 -12.44
N HIS A 70 -2.89 10.92 -11.17
CA HIS A 70 -3.68 11.84 -10.35
C HIS A 70 -3.42 13.24 -10.90
N ALA A 71 -4.32 13.71 -11.77
CA ALA A 71 -4.38 15.11 -12.13
C ALA A 71 -4.37 15.91 -10.82
N GLN A 72 -3.44 16.86 -10.70
CA GLN A 72 -3.42 17.77 -9.55
C GLN A 72 -4.68 18.64 -9.62
N GLY A 73 -5.81 18.14 -9.11
CA GLY A 73 -7.00 18.90 -8.78
C GLY A 73 -7.27 18.61 -7.30
N ALA A 74 -7.20 19.55 -6.36
CA ALA A 74 -7.38 20.98 -6.47
C ALA A 74 -6.29 21.73 -5.68
N ALA A 75 -5.47 22.50 -6.38
CA ALA A 75 -5.07 23.78 -5.83
C ALA A 75 -6.23 24.75 -6.12
N THR A 76 -7.03 25.03 -5.09
CA THR A 76 -7.87 26.23 -5.04
C THR A 76 -7.63 26.94 -3.72
#